data_AF-A0A0C3P0M1-F1
#
_entry.id   AF-A0A0C3P0M1-F1
#
_cell.length_a   1.000
_cell.length_b   1.000
_cell.length_c   1.000
_cell.angle_alpha   90.00
_cell.angle_beta   90.00
_cell.angle_gamma   90.00
#
_symmetry.space_group_name_H-M   'P 1'
#
loop_
_entity.id
_entity.type
_entity.pdbx_description
1 polymer ?
#
loop_
_entity_poly.entity_id
_entity_poly.type
_entity_poly.pdbx_seq_one_letter_code
_entity_poly.pdbx_strand_id
1 'polypeptide(L)'
;MSAVTIEINDAVFCAPHIKEVCKDCDYDGREENDGFYGFDAIDREPLQPPAVTTNKDGVYQCKKHGSAECNLCFGWKKQITRLRTAAKKAGKK
;
A
#
# COMPACT_ATOMS: atom_id res chain seq x y z
N MET A 1 -0.78 -19.30 8.85
CA MET A 1 -1.25 -19.33 7.46
C MET A 1 -0.50 -18.22 6.75
N SER A 2 0.19 -18.49 5.64
CA SER A 2 0.89 -17.44 4.89
C SER A 2 -0.12 -16.40 4.40
N ALA A 3 0.16 -15.11 4.58
CA ALA A 3 -0.72 -14.06 4.12
C ALA A 3 -0.82 -14.10 2.58
N VAL A 4 -2.04 -14.21 2.05
CA VAL A 4 -2.28 -14.02 0.61
C VAL A 4 -2.18 -12.53 0.33
N THR A 5 -1.35 -12.15 -0.64
CA THR A 5 -1.15 -10.76 -1.04
C THR A 5 -1.86 -10.45 -2.36
N ILE A 6 -2.18 -9.17 -2.55
CA ILE A 6 -2.71 -8.61 -3.79
C ILE A 6 -1.90 -7.37 -4.16
N GLU A 7 -1.87 -7.09 -5.45
CA GLU A 7 -1.27 -5.88 -6.00
C GLU A 7 -2.38 -4.90 -6.39
N ILE A 8 -2.27 -3.67 -5.90
CA ILE A 8 -3.15 -2.56 -6.29
C ILE A 8 -2.28 -1.49 -6.93
N ASN A 9 -2.41 -1.36 -8.25
CA ASN A 9 -1.44 -0.66 -9.07
C ASN A 9 -0.07 -1.35 -8.87
N ASP A 10 0.92 -0.69 -8.27
CA ASP A 10 2.24 -1.29 -7.99
C ASP A 10 2.57 -1.43 -6.49
N ALA A 11 1.58 -1.36 -5.60
CA ALA A 11 1.79 -1.60 -4.18
C ALA A 11 1.09 -2.90 -3.73
N VAL A 12 1.74 -3.59 -2.80
CA VAL A 12 1.32 -4.89 -2.27
C VAL A 12 0.59 -4.71 -0.94
N PHE A 13 -0.56 -5.39 -0.82
CA PHE A 13 -1.42 -5.39 0.35
C PHE A 13 -1.87 -6.81 0.69
N CYS A 14 -2.36 -7.06 1.90
CA CYS A 14 -3.02 -8.33 2.18
C CYS A 14 -4.35 -8.43 1.41
N ALA A 15 -4.61 -9.59 0.81
CA ALA A 15 -5.80 -9.87 0.01
C ALA A 15 -7.13 -9.68 0.76
N PRO A 16 -7.31 -10.19 2.01
CA PRO A 16 -8.62 -10.15 2.65
C PRO A 16 -8.99 -8.77 3.22
N HIS A 17 -8.01 -7.97 3.64
CA HIS A 17 -8.28 -6.70 4.33
C HIS A 17 -7.79 -5.47 3.57
N ILE A 18 -7.01 -5.65 2.51
CA ILE A 18 -6.43 -4.57 1.71
C ILE A 18 -5.67 -3.59 2.61
N LYS A 19 -4.76 -4.13 3.42
CA LYS A 19 -3.91 -3.37 4.34
C LYS A 19 -2.45 -3.69 4.07
N GLU A 20 -1.62 -2.65 4.13
CA GLU A 20 -0.17 -2.84 4.02
C GLU A 20 0.39 -3.48 5.28
N VAL A 21 -0.11 -3.07 6.45
CA VAL A 21 0.17 -3.72 7.73
C VAL A 21 -1.13 -4.26 8.29
N CYS A 22 -1.23 -5.58 8.43
CA CYS A 22 -2.43 -6.27 8.84
C CYS A 22 -2.13 -7.24 9.99
N LYS A 23 -2.55 -6.88 11.20
CA LYS A 23 -2.42 -7.74 12.39
C LYS A 23 -3.24 -9.03 12.29
N ASP A 24 -4.39 -8.96 11.63
CA ASP A 24 -5.29 -10.10 11.45
C ASP A 24 -4.67 -11.18 10.53
N CYS A 25 -3.80 -10.77 9.61
CA CYS A 25 -3.09 -11.67 8.68
C CYS A 25 -1.63 -11.89 9.06
N ASP A 26 -1.14 -11.25 10.12
CA ASP A 26 0.28 -11.19 10.47
C ASP A 26 1.16 -10.79 9.27
N TYR A 27 0.74 -9.74 8.56
CA TYR A 27 1.37 -9.25 7.33
C TYR A 27 1.90 -7.83 7.52
N ASP A 28 3.15 -7.58 7.11
CA ASP A 28 3.77 -6.26 7.06
C ASP A 28 4.47 -6.09 5.72
N GLY A 29 3.80 -5.42 4.78
CA GLY A 29 4.30 -5.16 3.43
C GLY A 29 5.12 -3.88 3.27
N ARG A 30 5.51 -3.22 4.38
CA ARG A 30 6.21 -1.93 4.32
C ARG A 30 7.57 -2.05 3.67
N GLU A 31 8.28 -3.15 3.91
CA GLU A 31 9.60 -3.40 3.33
C GLU A 31 9.51 -3.57 1.81
N GLU A 32 8.57 -4.39 1.35
CA GLU A 32 8.34 -4.66 -0.07
C GLU A 32 7.92 -3.39 -0.82
N ASN A 33 6.98 -2.63 -0.25
CA ASN A 33 6.51 -1.40 -0.88
C ASN A 33 7.58 -0.29 -0.86
N ASP A 34 8.30 -0.10 0.25
CA ASP A 34 9.37 0.90 0.31
C ASP A 34 10.49 0.54 -0.68
N GLY A 35 10.91 -0.73 -0.70
CA GLY A 35 11.93 -1.23 -1.60
C GLY A 35 11.56 -1.06 -3.07
N PHE A 36 10.32 -1.43 -3.46
CA PHE A 36 9.84 -1.26 -4.83
C PHE A 36 9.91 0.19 -5.30
N TYR A 37 9.60 1.16 -4.42
CA TYR A 37 9.65 2.57 -4.74
C TYR A 37 11.02 3.25 -4.51
N GLY A 38 12.04 2.47 -4.17
CA GLY A 38 13.42 2.93 -4.01
C GLY A 38 13.70 3.64 -2.68
N PHE A 39 13.04 3.20 -1.61
CA PHE A 39 13.21 3.71 -0.25
C PHE A 39 13.76 2.64 0.68
N ASP A 40 14.64 3.02 1.61
CA ASP A 40 15.07 2.12 2.71
C ASP A 40 13.91 1.89 3.68
N ALA A 41 13.64 0.66 4.10
CA ALA A 41 12.60 0.40 5.09
C ALA A 41 12.83 1.18 6.40
N ILE A 42 11.78 1.86 6.88
CA ILE A 42 11.78 2.57 8.18
C ILE A 42 10.46 2.30 8.90
N ASP A 43 10.39 2.57 10.20
CA ASP A 43 9.12 2.48 10.95
C ASP A 43 8.18 3.66 10.63
N ARG A 44 7.61 3.64 9.42
CA ARG A 44 6.55 4.56 9.01
C ARG A 44 5.17 3.97 9.28
N GLU A 45 4.21 4.86 9.41
CA GLU A 45 2.80 4.47 9.40
C GLU A 45 2.46 3.75 8.08
N PRO A 46 1.53 2.77 8.11
CA PRO A 46 1.14 2.01 6.94
C PRO A 46 0.39 2.87 5.91
N LEU A 47 0.50 2.48 4.64
CA LEU A 47 -0.33 2.98 3.56
C LEU A 47 -1.79 2.65 3.83
N GLN A 48 -2.64 3.63 3.56
CA GLN A 48 -4.09 3.49 3.62
C GLN A 48 -4.62 3.50 2.19
N PRO A 49 -4.82 2.32 1.57
CA PRO A 49 -5.35 2.27 0.24
C PRO A 49 -6.79 2.84 0.21
N PRO A 50 -7.17 3.57 -0.84
CA PRO A 50 -8.53 4.05 -0.99
C PRO A 50 -9.46 2.87 -1.30
N ALA A 51 -10.76 3.12 -1.28
CA ALA A 51 -11.72 2.11 -1.72
C ALA A 51 -11.42 1.65 -3.15
N VAL A 52 -11.28 0.34 -3.32
CA VAL A 52 -11.05 -0.31 -4.62
C VAL A 52 -12.21 -1.22 -4.98
N THR A 53 -12.32 -1.53 -6.27
CA THR A 53 -13.25 -2.50 -6.86
C THR A 53 -12.50 -3.33 -7.89
N THR A 54 -12.86 -4.59 -8.06
CA THR A 54 -12.29 -5.44 -9.10
C THR A 54 -13.09 -5.36 -10.39
N ASN A 55 -12.40 -5.37 -11.53
CA ASN A 55 -13.04 -5.53 -12.83
C ASN A 55 -13.32 -7.03 -13.12
N LYS A 56 -13.87 -7.33 -14.32
CA LYS A 56 -14.17 -8.71 -14.75
C LYS A 56 -12.93 -9.60 -14.85
N ASP A 57 -11.76 -9.00 -15.02
CA ASP A 57 -10.47 -9.69 -15.14
C ASP A 57 -9.77 -9.85 -13.77
N GLY A 58 -10.42 -9.43 -12.68
CA GLY A 58 -9.87 -9.48 -11.32
C GLY A 58 -8.87 -8.37 -11.00
N VAL A 59 -8.69 -7.39 -11.88
CA VAL A 59 -7.78 -6.25 -11.68
C VAL A 59 -8.41 -5.24 -10.73
N TYR A 60 -7.65 -4.83 -9.71
CA TYR A 60 -8.08 -3.79 -8.77
C TYR A 60 -8.08 -2.41 -9.41
N GLN A 61 -9.18 -1.70 -9.25
CA GLN A 61 -9.41 -0.36 -9.78
C GLN A 61 -9.86 0.57 -8.65
N CYS A 62 -9.50 1.85 -8.75
CA CYS A 62 -10.00 2.86 -7.84
C CYS A 62 -11.52 2.93 -7.95
N LYS A 63 -12.25 2.74 -6.84
CA LYS A 63 -13.72 2.76 -6.83
C LYS A 63 -14.31 4.08 -7.33
N LYS A 64 -13.60 5.20 -7.11
CA LYS A 64 -14.07 6.53 -7.48
C LYS A 64 -13.89 6.85 -8.97
N HIS A 65 -12.81 6.38 -9.58
CA HIS A 65 -12.42 6.76 -10.94
C HIS A 65 -12.44 5.60 -11.94
N GLY A 66 -12.70 4.36 -11.49
CA GLY A 66 -12.78 3.17 -12.34
C GLY A 66 -11.49 2.84 -13.08
N SER A 67 -10.33 3.21 -12.51
CA SER A 67 -9.02 3.07 -13.16
C SER A 67 -8.06 2.26 -12.28
N ALA A 68 -7.37 1.30 -12.90
CA ALA A 68 -6.31 0.51 -12.28
C ALA A 68 -5.05 1.34 -12.02
N GLU A 69 -4.80 2.37 -12.84
CA GLU A 69 -3.61 3.24 -12.78
C GLU A 69 -3.98 4.65 -12.28
N CYS A 70 -4.89 4.72 -11.30
CA CYS A 70 -5.41 6.00 -10.84
C CYS A 70 -4.34 6.82 -10.08
N ASN A 71 -3.60 7.68 -10.79
CA ASN A 71 -2.54 8.53 -10.21
C ASN A 71 -3.01 9.47 -9.07
N LEU A 72 -4.31 9.79 -9.03
CA LEU A 72 -4.89 10.61 -7.95
C LEU A 72 -5.04 9.85 -6.62
N CYS A 73 -5.24 8.54 -6.71
CA CYS A 73 -5.59 7.68 -5.58
C CYS A 73 -4.46 6.71 -5.21
N PHE A 74 -3.77 6.18 -6.22
CA PHE A 74 -2.69 5.20 -6.14
C PHE A 74 -1.30 5.83 -6.32
N GLY A 75 -1.16 7.12 -5.96
CA GLY A 75 0.14 7.80 -5.92
C GLY A 75 1.01 7.33 -4.75
N TRP A 76 1.30 6.03 -4.68
CA TRP A 76 1.91 5.36 -3.53
C TRP A 76 3.27 5.94 -3.16
N LYS A 77 4.15 6.15 -4.14
CA LYS A 77 5.46 6.82 -3.93
C LYS A 77 5.31 8.16 -3.19
N LYS A 78 4.32 8.96 -3.56
CA LYS A 78 4.04 10.27 -2.92
C LYS A 78 3.49 10.10 -1.50
N GLN A 79 2.65 9.10 -1.27
CA GLN A 79 2.14 8.78 0.06
C GLN A 79 3.26 8.26 0.97
N ILE A 80 4.07 7.30 0.52
CA ILE A 80 5.25 6.79 1.22
C ILE A 80 6.18 7.94 1.58
N THR A 81 6.52 8.82 0.64
CA THR A 81 7.38 9.99 0.91
C THR A 81 6.86 10.86 2.07
N ARG A 82 5.54 11.10 2.11
CA ARG A 82 4.90 11.89 3.19
C ARG A 82 4.94 11.15 4.53
N LEU A 83 4.60 9.86 4.53
CA LEU A 83 4.62 9.01 5.73
C LEU A 83 6.03 8.90 6.30
N ARG A 84 7.03 8.75 5.42
CA ARG A 84 8.45 8.75 5.81
C ARG A 84 8.88 10.07 6.42
N THR A 85 8.46 11.19 5.83
CA THR A 85 8.74 12.52 6.40
C THR A 85 8.11 12.69 7.78
N ALA A 86 6.87 12.20 7.97
CA ALA A 86 6.20 12.22 9.27
C ALA A 86 6.90 11.31 10.29
N ALA A 87 7.32 10.11 9.88
CA ALA A 87 8.06 9.16 10.72
C ALA A 87 9.39 9.75 11.21
N LYS A 88 10.18 10.33 10.29
CA LYS A 88 11.43 11.04 10.62
C LYS A 88 11.20 12.19 11.59
N LYS A 89 10.14 12.98 11.40
CA LYS A 89 9.75 14.07 12.33
C LYS A 89 9.34 13.55 13.71
N ALA A 90 8.73 12.38 13.78
CA ALA A 90 8.36 11.72 15.02
C ALA A 90 9.53 11.00 15.71
N GLY A 91 10.75 11.07 15.16
CA GLY A 91 11.93 10.39 15.69
C GLY A 91 11.97 8.88 15.44
N LYS A 92 11.07 8.37 14.58
CA LYS A 92 11.10 6.98 14.13
C LYS A 92 12.23 6.83 13.11
N LYS A 93 13.08 5.82 13.31
CA LYS A 93 14.23 5.52 12.46
C LYS A 93 13.89 4.48 11.42
#